data_AF-A0AAX4I6D4-F1
#
_entry.id   AF-A0AAX4I6D4-F1
#
_cell.length_a   1.000
_cell.length_b   1.000
_cell.length_c   1.000
_cell.angle_alpha   90.00
_cell.angle_beta   90.00
_cell.angle_gamma   90.00
#
_symmetry.space_group_name_H-M   'P 1'
#
loop_
_entity.id
_entity.type
_entity.pdbx_description
1 polymer ?
#
loop_
_entity_poly.entity_id
_entity_poly.type
_entity_poly.pdbx_seq_one_letter_code
_entity_poly.pdbx_strand_id
1 'polypeptide(L)'
;MVNFRLPSLGLLAGVSLAFEFGGRDCTGVNGIHPRCRNADVIPYTRDFFYVGGRALETASGELTADKLYVEKISPVVPLRSKPVVFFHGGGCSGTTWLNTPDNRKGFASYFVEQSYVVYIVDAAGNGRSTNMDLEGFPLSAGSSSTLVEMGFSAPGAYNGYPQSQLHTQFPGTGRAGDPAFENFKNSMVPYTTNNITYENAMRAGGCRLLELIGKSYVVGHSAGGSAGILLSNDCPDLVAANINLESSTIPFFWYTYGTAGFFNNGWGLANTPLNYTPPISEASELRIVEVGNSTVARRSCYRQAEPARKLPNIASVPYLMVTGEASVHITFDHCIVDYLEQVGAKPEWIKLADHGIKGNGHFMHIEKNNGDIAKLVLNWIRQKEGSIW
;
A
#
# COMPACT_ATOMS: atom_id res chain seq x y z
N MET A 1 -57.60 11.06 26.76
CA MET A 1 -56.35 11.85 26.82
C MET A 1 -55.26 10.86 27.17
N VAL A 2 -54.24 10.59 26.36
CA VAL A 2 -53.43 11.43 25.46
C VAL A 2 -52.98 10.60 24.24
N ASN A 3 -53.01 11.21 23.06
CA ASN A 3 -52.48 10.67 21.79
C ASN A 3 -50.95 10.56 21.84
N PHE A 4 -50.38 9.42 21.47
CA PHE A 4 -48.96 9.32 21.12
C PHE A 4 -48.80 9.41 19.59
N ARG A 5 -48.23 10.53 19.13
CA ARG A 5 -47.68 10.68 17.78
C ARG A 5 -46.24 10.17 17.78
N LEU A 6 -45.90 9.27 16.85
CA LEU A 6 -44.50 8.99 16.49
C LEU A 6 -43.92 10.19 15.71
N PRO A 7 -42.70 10.66 16.02
CA PRO A 7 -41.91 11.41 15.07
C PRO A 7 -41.03 10.48 14.22
N SER A 8 -40.93 10.86 12.96
CA SER A 8 -40.14 10.31 11.86
C SER A 8 -38.64 10.16 12.17
N LEU A 9 -38.05 9.04 11.74
CA LEU A 9 -36.60 8.87 11.62
C LEU A 9 -36.05 9.84 10.56
N GLY A 10 -35.37 10.88 11.00
CA GLY A 10 -34.49 11.69 10.16
C GLY A 10 -33.09 11.08 10.10
N LEU A 11 -32.50 11.06 8.90
CA LEU A 11 -31.10 10.73 8.62
C LEU A 11 -30.16 11.46 9.59
N LEU A 12 -29.38 10.71 10.37
CA LEU A 12 -28.21 11.25 11.06
C LEU A 12 -27.00 11.13 10.13
N ALA A 13 -26.56 12.27 9.63
CA ALA A 13 -25.24 12.44 9.03
C ALA A 13 -24.15 12.05 10.04
N GLY A 14 -23.15 11.30 9.57
CA GLY A 14 -22.03 10.84 10.38
C GLY A 14 -21.21 12.02 10.90
N VAL A 15 -21.38 12.34 12.18
CA VAL A 15 -20.46 13.20 12.93
C VAL A 15 -19.28 12.34 13.31
N SER A 16 -18.10 12.69 12.80
CA SER A 16 -16.83 12.06 13.14
C SER A 16 -16.54 12.30 14.63
N LEU A 17 -16.76 11.29 15.47
CA LEU A 17 -16.46 11.32 16.90
C LEU A 17 -14.95 11.16 17.09
N ALA A 18 -14.22 12.27 17.06
CA ALA A 18 -12.93 12.34 17.74
C ALA A 18 -13.23 12.24 19.25
N PHE A 19 -12.79 11.15 19.87
CA PHE A 19 -13.10 10.82 21.26
C PHE A 19 -12.46 11.84 22.23
N GLU A 20 -13.24 12.83 22.66
CA GLU A 20 -12.93 13.66 23.82
C GLU A 20 -13.18 12.86 25.12
N PHE A 21 -12.14 12.26 25.69
CA PHE A 21 -12.19 11.92 27.12
C PHE A 21 -11.79 13.17 27.93
N GLY A 22 -12.77 14.00 28.26
CA GLY A 22 -12.62 15.16 29.14
C GLY A 22 -12.03 16.41 28.46
N GLY A 23 -12.41 16.69 27.21
CA GLY A 23 -12.02 17.91 26.48
C GLY A 23 -10.54 17.98 26.07
N ARG A 24 -9.86 16.83 26.00
CA ARG A 24 -8.44 16.74 25.60
C ARG A 24 -8.32 16.53 24.10
N ASP A 25 -7.49 17.34 23.46
CA ASP A 25 -7.02 17.10 22.10
C ASP A 25 -6.10 15.86 22.05
N CYS A 26 -6.48 14.89 21.22
CA CYS A 26 -5.77 13.63 21.00
C CYS A 26 -5.34 13.46 19.54
N THR A 27 -5.29 14.54 18.76
CA THR A 27 -4.87 14.55 17.36
C THR A 27 -3.34 14.72 17.23
N GLY A 28 -2.77 14.25 16.12
CA GLY A 28 -1.33 14.35 15.87
C GLY A 28 -0.49 13.74 17.00
N VAL A 29 0.58 14.44 17.37
CA VAL A 29 1.48 14.00 18.46
C VAL A 29 0.81 13.98 19.84
N ASN A 30 -0.26 14.76 20.05
CA ASN A 30 -0.97 14.79 21.34
C ASN A 30 -1.63 13.44 21.67
N GLY A 31 -1.89 12.61 20.65
CA GLY A 31 -2.43 11.26 20.79
C GLY A 31 -1.58 10.30 21.64
N ILE A 32 -0.29 10.59 21.87
CA ILE A 32 0.58 9.76 22.73
C ILE A 32 0.22 9.85 24.22
N HIS A 33 -0.58 10.85 24.61
CA HIS A 33 -0.91 11.06 26.01
C HIS A 33 -1.64 9.84 26.59
N PRO A 34 -1.32 9.34 27.80
CA PRO A 34 -1.89 8.10 28.35
C PRO A 34 -3.41 8.04 28.51
N ARG A 35 -4.09 9.20 28.47
CA ARG A 35 -5.56 9.31 28.49
C ARG A 35 -6.19 9.37 27.10
N CYS A 36 -5.40 9.54 26.05
CA CYS A 36 -5.87 9.35 24.68
C CYS A 36 -5.95 7.84 24.43
N ARG A 37 -7.15 7.37 24.09
CA ARG A 37 -7.40 5.96 23.79
C ARG A 37 -7.93 5.86 22.38
N ASN A 38 -7.42 4.90 21.63
CA ASN A 38 -8.06 4.47 20.41
C ASN A 38 -9.21 3.54 20.83
N ALA A 39 -10.42 4.08 20.91
CA ALA A 39 -11.51 3.53 21.72
C ALA A 39 -12.04 2.16 21.27
N ASP A 40 -11.62 1.66 20.11
CA ASP A 40 -12.36 0.62 19.41
C ASP A 40 -11.54 -0.63 19.05
N VAL A 41 -10.42 -0.91 19.72
CA VAL A 41 -9.58 -2.08 19.39
C VAL A 41 -9.89 -3.25 20.32
N ILE A 42 -10.11 -4.44 19.75
CA ILE A 42 -10.27 -5.68 20.51
C ILE A 42 -8.93 -6.12 21.16
N PRO A 43 -8.95 -6.96 22.21
CA PRO A 43 -7.70 -7.52 22.76
C PRO A 43 -6.90 -8.32 21.72
N TYR A 44 -5.59 -8.08 21.66
CA TYR A 44 -4.64 -8.79 20.79
C TYR A 44 -3.30 -9.00 21.51
N THR A 45 -2.51 -9.95 21.02
CA THR A 45 -1.09 -10.10 21.36
C THR A 45 -0.21 -9.51 20.27
N ARG A 46 0.97 -9.04 20.65
CA ARG A 46 1.95 -8.43 19.75
C ARG A 46 3.30 -9.11 19.91
N ASP A 47 3.84 -9.58 18.80
CA ASP A 47 5.17 -10.19 18.69
C ASP A 47 5.96 -9.48 17.59
N PHE A 48 7.28 -9.68 17.55
CA PHE A 48 8.10 -9.22 16.43
C PHE A 48 9.24 -10.18 16.10
N PHE A 49 9.64 -10.18 14.84
CA PHE A 49 10.69 -11.05 14.30
C PHE A 49 11.49 -10.34 13.21
N TYR A 50 12.65 -10.89 12.88
CA TYR A 50 13.40 -10.56 11.67
C TYR A 50 13.46 -11.80 10.78
N VAL A 51 13.26 -11.62 9.47
CA VAL A 51 13.26 -12.71 8.48
C VAL A 51 14.09 -12.35 7.26
N GLY A 52 14.62 -13.39 6.60
CA GLY A 52 15.54 -13.22 5.47
C GLY A 52 16.89 -12.67 5.90
N GLY A 53 17.48 -11.88 5.00
CA GLY A 53 18.80 -11.30 5.15
C GLY A 53 19.91 -12.09 4.47
N ARG A 54 21.02 -11.39 4.20
CA ARG A 54 22.24 -11.95 3.64
C ARG A 54 23.45 -11.61 4.50
N ALA A 55 24.47 -12.46 4.44
CA ALA A 55 25.79 -12.13 4.96
C ALA A 55 26.38 -10.93 4.19
N LEU A 56 26.96 -10.00 4.93
CA LEU A 56 27.71 -8.86 4.45
C LEU A 56 29.05 -8.84 5.18
N GLU A 57 30.12 -9.16 4.46
CA GLU A 57 31.48 -9.12 5.01
C GLU A 57 31.94 -7.69 5.21
N THR A 58 32.49 -7.41 6.40
CA THR A 58 33.04 -6.10 6.76
C THR A 58 34.39 -6.26 7.44
N ALA A 59 35.12 -5.14 7.61
CA ALA A 59 36.38 -5.15 8.35
C ALA A 59 36.24 -5.65 9.81
N SER A 60 35.04 -5.57 10.39
CA SER A 60 34.72 -6.06 11.74
C SER A 60 34.19 -7.49 11.78
N GLY A 61 34.07 -8.17 10.62
CA GLY A 61 33.46 -9.49 10.48
C GLY A 61 32.11 -9.45 9.75
N GLU A 62 31.43 -10.59 9.72
CA GLU A 62 30.15 -10.75 9.02
C GLU A 62 29.01 -9.99 9.73
N LEU A 63 28.28 -9.16 8.99
CA LEU A 63 27.02 -8.53 9.39
C LEU A 63 25.85 -9.14 8.61
N THR A 64 24.62 -8.94 9.09
CA THR A 64 23.40 -9.32 8.36
C THR A 64 22.69 -8.10 7.76
N ALA A 65 22.73 -7.99 6.43
CA ALA A 65 22.00 -7.03 5.61
C ALA A 65 20.65 -7.62 5.14
N ASP A 66 19.79 -6.81 4.51
CA ASP A 66 18.61 -7.24 3.73
C ASP A 66 17.49 -7.95 4.51
N LYS A 67 17.57 -7.94 5.84
CA LYS A 67 16.54 -8.50 6.73
C LYS A 67 15.27 -7.67 6.72
N LEU A 68 14.13 -8.33 6.84
CA LEU A 68 12.82 -7.70 7.03
C LEU A 68 12.42 -7.81 8.49
N TYR A 69 12.16 -6.67 9.13
CA TYR A 69 11.43 -6.61 10.39
C TYR A 69 9.96 -6.91 10.12
N VAL A 70 9.39 -7.76 10.99
CA VAL A 70 8.00 -8.20 10.90
C VAL A 70 7.36 -8.06 12.28
N GLU A 71 6.33 -7.25 12.35
CA GLU A 71 5.47 -7.12 13.53
C GLU A 71 4.22 -7.97 13.36
N LYS A 72 3.95 -8.87 14.29
CA LYS A 72 2.78 -9.75 14.27
C LYS A 72 1.76 -9.28 15.29
N ILE A 73 0.51 -9.12 14.84
CA ILE A 73 -0.64 -8.78 15.68
C ILE A 73 -1.66 -9.92 15.58
N SER A 74 -1.97 -10.57 16.71
CA SER A 74 -2.89 -11.72 16.76
C SER A 74 -4.09 -11.40 17.65
N PRO A 75 -5.33 -11.42 17.13
CA PRO A 75 -6.50 -11.21 17.97
C PRO A 75 -6.70 -12.41 18.91
N VAL A 76 -7.22 -12.17 20.12
CA VAL A 76 -7.51 -13.22 21.11
C VAL A 76 -8.90 -13.82 20.88
N VAL A 77 -9.11 -14.35 19.67
CA VAL A 77 -10.38 -14.93 19.17
C VAL A 77 -10.08 -16.08 18.20
N PRO A 78 -11.06 -16.93 17.82
CA PRO A 78 -10.87 -17.91 16.75
C PRO A 78 -10.41 -17.26 15.45
N LEU A 79 -9.33 -17.75 14.87
CA LEU A 79 -8.63 -17.09 13.77
C LEU A 79 -9.14 -17.53 12.40
N ARG A 80 -9.09 -16.62 11.43
CA ARG A 80 -9.12 -16.96 10.00
C ARG A 80 -7.90 -17.81 9.64
N SER A 81 -8.06 -18.70 8.67
CA SER A 81 -7.05 -19.70 8.30
C SER A 81 -5.82 -19.10 7.61
N LYS A 82 -6.00 -18.01 6.86
CA LYS A 82 -4.93 -17.31 6.14
C LYS A 82 -4.67 -15.95 6.79
N PRO A 83 -3.42 -15.60 7.10
CA PRO A 83 -3.10 -14.29 7.63
C PRO A 83 -3.02 -13.22 6.52
N VAL A 84 -2.87 -11.97 6.94
CA VAL A 84 -2.66 -10.82 6.05
C VAL A 84 -1.28 -10.22 6.30
N VAL A 85 -0.54 -9.95 5.22
CA VAL A 85 0.78 -9.30 5.27
C VAL A 85 0.69 -7.93 4.62
N PHE A 86 1.04 -6.89 5.37
CA PHE A 86 1.03 -5.51 4.90
C PHE A 86 2.44 -5.02 4.54
N PHE A 87 2.58 -4.45 3.35
CA PHE A 87 3.82 -3.83 2.84
C PHE A 87 3.59 -2.35 2.55
N HIS A 88 4.32 -1.49 3.27
CA HIS A 88 4.18 -0.03 3.18
C HIS A 88 4.70 0.57 1.86
N GLY A 89 4.31 1.81 1.59
CA GLY A 89 4.79 2.60 0.45
C GLY A 89 6.21 3.17 0.62
N GLY A 90 6.70 3.80 -0.45
CA GLY A 90 8.03 4.43 -0.46
C GLY A 90 8.09 5.60 0.52
N GLY A 91 9.25 5.79 1.15
CA GLY A 91 9.43 6.85 2.14
C GLY A 91 8.61 6.69 3.42
N CYS A 92 8.08 5.50 3.70
CA CYS A 92 7.34 5.16 4.91
C CYS A 92 7.94 3.94 5.61
N SER A 93 7.30 3.50 6.69
CA SER A 93 7.51 2.20 7.32
C SER A 93 6.15 1.52 7.56
N GLY A 94 6.14 0.34 8.14
CA GLY A 94 4.93 -0.41 8.50
C GLY A 94 3.98 0.35 9.44
N THR A 95 4.44 1.45 10.06
CA THR A 95 3.61 2.32 10.90
C THR A 95 2.39 2.89 10.17
N THR A 96 2.39 3.01 8.84
CA THR A 96 1.24 3.52 8.08
C THR A 96 0.00 2.62 8.17
N TRP A 97 0.19 1.34 8.54
CA TRP A 97 -0.90 0.39 8.72
C TRP A 97 -1.51 0.41 10.13
N LEU A 98 -0.82 1.04 11.08
CA LEU A 98 -1.29 1.25 12.46
C LEU A 98 -2.26 2.44 12.50
N ASN A 99 -2.38 3.12 13.64
CA ASN A 99 -3.28 4.27 13.77
C ASN A 99 -2.99 5.37 12.73
N THR A 100 -4.03 6.11 12.36
CA THR A 100 -3.90 7.22 11.42
C THR A 100 -3.14 8.39 12.06
N PRO A 101 -2.66 9.37 11.27
CA PRO A 101 -1.95 10.55 11.78
C PRO A 101 -2.77 11.39 12.77
N ASP A 102 -4.10 11.37 12.66
CA ASP A 102 -5.06 11.99 13.58
C ASP A 102 -5.57 11.01 14.66
N ASN A 103 -4.85 9.91 14.89
CA ASN A 103 -5.06 8.94 15.97
C ASN A 103 -6.35 8.11 15.89
N ARG A 104 -6.98 8.02 14.71
CA ARG A 104 -8.08 7.08 14.47
C ARG A 104 -7.57 5.66 14.25
N LYS A 105 -8.51 4.72 14.18
CA LYS A 105 -8.26 3.32 13.87
C LYS A 105 -7.58 3.14 12.51
N GLY A 106 -6.58 2.27 12.49
CA GLY A 106 -5.80 1.88 11.32
C GLY A 106 -6.33 0.66 10.57
N PHE A 107 -5.79 0.41 9.38
CA PHE A 107 -6.05 -0.80 8.60
C PHE A 107 -5.76 -2.09 9.37
N ALA A 108 -4.63 -2.17 10.07
CA ALA A 108 -4.29 -3.35 10.86
C ALA A 108 -5.39 -3.69 11.89
N SER A 109 -5.90 -2.68 12.60
CA SER A 109 -6.99 -2.86 13.57
C SER A 109 -8.28 -3.37 12.92
N TYR A 110 -8.69 -2.81 11.78
CA TYR A 110 -9.90 -3.29 11.08
C TYR A 110 -9.78 -4.78 10.71
N PHE A 111 -8.60 -5.24 10.29
CA PHE A 111 -8.38 -6.64 9.93
C PHE A 111 -8.31 -7.57 11.15
N VAL A 112 -7.64 -7.13 12.21
CA VAL A 112 -7.57 -7.85 13.50
C VAL A 112 -8.96 -8.06 14.08
N GLU A 113 -9.82 -7.04 14.02
CA GLU A 113 -11.23 -7.12 14.43
C GLU A 113 -12.05 -8.11 13.59
N GLN A 114 -11.64 -8.38 12.35
CA GLN A 114 -12.24 -9.41 11.51
C GLN A 114 -11.56 -10.78 11.65
N SER A 115 -10.84 -10.99 12.76
CA SER A 115 -10.20 -12.27 13.15
C SER A 115 -9.04 -12.70 12.25
N TYR A 116 -8.41 -11.78 11.52
CA TYR A 116 -7.16 -12.06 10.80
C TYR A 116 -5.96 -11.86 11.72
N VAL A 117 -4.98 -12.77 11.65
CA VAL A 117 -3.63 -12.47 12.11
C VAL A 117 -2.99 -11.55 11.07
N VAL A 118 -2.41 -10.45 11.55
CA VAL A 118 -1.80 -9.43 10.71
C VAL A 118 -0.29 -9.43 10.92
N TYR A 119 0.45 -9.38 9.82
CA TYR A 119 1.89 -9.17 9.79
C TYR A 119 2.18 -7.84 9.10
N ILE A 120 2.88 -6.95 9.78
CA ILE A 120 3.27 -5.64 9.27
C ILE A 120 4.76 -5.67 9.02
N VAL A 121 5.16 -5.43 7.77
CA VAL A 121 6.56 -5.52 7.34
C VAL A 121 7.14 -4.13 7.19
N ASP A 122 8.32 -3.90 7.78
CA ASP A 122 9.22 -2.83 7.31
C ASP A 122 10.09 -3.42 6.20
N ALA A 123 10.03 -2.84 5.01
CA ALA A 123 10.78 -3.32 3.86
C ALA A 123 12.31 -3.16 4.05
N ALA A 124 13.11 -3.94 3.33
CA ALA A 124 14.57 -3.91 3.47
C ALA A 124 15.12 -2.50 3.25
N GLY A 125 15.94 -2.02 4.20
CA GLY A 125 16.52 -0.67 4.19
C GLY A 125 15.61 0.43 4.79
N ASN A 126 14.39 0.10 5.22
CA ASN A 126 13.43 1.05 5.79
C ASN A 126 13.12 0.76 7.25
N GLY A 127 12.84 1.81 8.04
CA GLY A 127 12.36 1.67 9.43
C GLY A 127 13.27 0.78 10.29
N ARG A 128 12.69 -0.28 10.88
CA ARG A 128 13.41 -1.25 11.74
C ARG A 128 14.22 -2.28 10.96
N SER A 129 14.10 -2.30 9.63
CA SER A 129 14.86 -3.13 8.68
C SER A 129 16.10 -2.41 8.15
N THR A 130 16.81 -1.71 9.04
CA THR A 130 17.97 -0.89 8.65
C THR A 130 19.05 -1.72 7.95
N ASN A 131 19.74 -1.07 7.00
CA ASN A 131 20.80 -1.68 6.20
C ASN A 131 22.13 -0.94 6.37
N MET A 132 23.21 -1.71 6.48
CA MET A 132 24.58 -1.20 6.57
C MET A 132 25.31 -1.25 5.22
N ASP A 133 24.74 -1.93 4.21
CA ASP A 133 25.23 -1.92 2.84
C ASP A 133 24.85 -0.60 2.15
N LEU A 134 25.55 0.48 2.48
CA LEU A 134 25.26 1.83 1.97
C LEU A 134 25.51 1.98 0.47
N GLU A 135 26.36 1.13 -0.11
CA GLU A 135 26.61 1.09 -1.55
C GLU A 135 25.47 0.37 -2.28
N GLY A 136 24.99 -0.76 -1.76
CA GLY A 136 23.85 -1.48 -2.28
C GLY A 136 22.50 -0.79 -2.03
N PHE A 137 22.38 -0.04 -0.92
CA PHE A 137 21.19 0.69 -0.50
C PHE A 137 21.48 2.19 -0.34
N PRO A 138 21.81 2.91 -1.43
CA PRO A 138 21.95 4.35 -1.38
C PRO A 138 20.61 4.97 -0.96
N LEU A 139 20.62 5.81 0.07
CA LEU A 139 19.41 6.39 0.65
C LEU A 139 19.11 7.77 0.06
N SER A 140 17.83 8.02 -0.24
CA SER A 140 17.32 9.37 -0.47
C SER A 140 16.81 9.97 0.83
N ALA A 141 16.94 11.30 0.97
CA ALA A 141 16.48 12.08 2.11
C ALA A 141 14.94 12.23 2.09
N GLY A 142 14.21 11.11 2.24
CA GLY A 142 12.75 11.07 2.41
C GLY A 142 12.00 11.96 1.40
N SER A 143 11.00 12.68 1.89
CA SER A 143 10.27 13.71 1.12
C SER A 143 10.38 15.06 1.84
N SER A 144 10.28 16.19 1.14
CA SER A 144 10.11 17.53 1.75
C SER A 144 8.64 17.76 2.15
N SER A 145 8.32 18.79 2.95
CA SER A 145 6.92 19.11 3.26
C SER A 145 6.13 19.42 1.99
N THR A 146 6.71 20.20 1.07
CA THR A 146 6.13 20.51 -0.23
C THR A 146 5.79 19.26 -1.05
N LEU A 147 6.69 18.27 -1.09
CA LEU A 147 6.43 17.03 -1.82
C LEU A 147 5.32 16.19 -1.17
N VAL A 148 5.24 16.20 0.16
CA VAL A 148 4.16 15.51 0.89
C VAL A 148 2.81 16.18 0.65
N GLU A 149 2.74 17.52 0.70
CA GLU A 149 1.51 18.24 0.37
C GLU A 149 1.08 18.00 -1.08
N MET A 150 2.00 18.19 -2.03
CA MET A 150 1.73 18.06 -3.47
C MET A 150 1.32 16.64 -3.88
N GLY A 151 1.95 15.62 -3.30
CA GLY A 151 1.72 14.23 -3.69
C GLY A 151 0.59 13.57 -2.94
N PHE A 152 0.40 13.91 -1.65
CA PHE A 152 -0.30 13.01 -0.72
C PHE A 152 -1.38 13.70 0.11
N SER A 153 -1.06 14.80 0.80
CA SER A 153 -1.96 15.36 1.82
C SER A 153 -2.79 16.57 1.38
N ALA A 154 -2.34 17.32 0.38
CA ALA A 154 -3.07 18.46 -0.19
C ALA A 154 -2.84 18.66 -1.71
N PRO A 155 -2.91 17.61 -2.55
CA PRO A 155 -2.63 17.69 -4.00
C PRO A 155 -3.55 18.69 -4.74
N GLY A 156 -4.75 18.97 -4.22
CA GLY A 156 -5.64 20.02 -4.76
C GLY A 156 -5.03 21.43 -4.75
N ALA A 157 -4.19 21.75 -3.76
CA ALA A 157 -3.53 23.05 -3.66
C ALA A 157 -2.47 23.28 -4.75
N TYR A 158 -1.99 22.21 -5.39
CA TYR A 158 -0.95 22.26 -6.41
C TYR A 158 -1.48 22.04 -7.83
N ASN A 159 -2.69 21.50 -7.97
CA ASN A 159 -3.40 21.34 -9.25
C ASN A 159 -2.54 20.69 -10.36
N GLY A 160 -1.71 19.70 -10.00
CA GLY A 160 -0.81 19.03 -10.96
C GLY A 160 -1.55 18.14 -11.98
N TYR A 161 -2.78 17.75 -11.65
CA TYR A 161 -3.69 16.98 -12.50
C TYR A 161 -5.15 17.33 -12.12
N PRO A 162 -6.10 17.32 -13.06
CA PRO A 162 -7.46 17.82 -12.80
C PRO A 162 -8.17 17.14 -11.63
N GLN A 163 -7.94 15.84 -11.45
CA GLN A 163 -8.59 15.06 -10.41
C GLN A 163 -8.10 15.40 -8.99
N SER A 164 -6.94 16.07 -8.85
CA SER A 164 -6.43 16.46 -7.53
C SER A 164 -7.39 17.40 -6.79
N GLN A 165 -8.24 18.13 -7.51
CA GLN A 165 -9.26 19.02 -6.97
C GLN A 165 -10.38 18.28 -6.23
N LEU A 166 -10.50 16.96 -6.39
CA LEU A 166 -11.49 16.14 -5.70
C LEU A 166 -11.04 15.76 -4.28
N HIS A 167 -9.79 16.02 -3.91
CA HIS A 167 -9.22 15.53 -2.66
C HIS A 167 -9.81 16.25 -1.45
N THR A 168 -10.43 15.47 -0.55
CA THR A 168 -11.14 16.00 0.61
C THR A 168 -11.00 15.13 1.86
N GLN A 169 -10.36 13.97 1.76
CA GLN A 169 -10.36 12.96 2.81
C GLN A 169 -9.13 12.95 3.72
N PHE A 170 -8.10 13.76 3.45
CA PHE A 170 -6.99 13.90 4.40
C PHE A 170 -7.49 14.49 5.73
N PRO A 171 -7.02 13.98 6.88
CA PRO A 171 -7.40 14.54 8.18
C PRO A 171 -6.75 15.92 8.40
N GLY A 172 -7.53 16.87 8.91
CA GLY A 172 -7.08 18.26 9.05
C GLY A 172 -6.97 18.99 7.71
N THR A 173 -6.09 19.98 7.64
CA THR A 173 -5.87 20.78 6.41
C THR A 173 -4.95 20.10 5.40
N GLY A 174 -4.17 19.10 5.85
CA GLY A 174 -3.16 18.43 5.02
C GLY A 174 -1.94 19.29 4.69
N ARG A 175 -1.70 20.38 5.43
CA ARG A 175 -0.60 21.33 5.19
C ARG A 175 0.23 21.58 6.44
N ALA A 176 1.44 22.09 6.23
CA ALA A 176 2.36 22.44 7.32
C ALA A 176 1.68 23.29 8.42
N GLY A 177 1.95 22.94 9.67
CA GLY A 177 1.34 23.54 10.87
C GLY A 177 0.06 22.85 11.36
N ASP A 178 -0.56 21.97 10.57
CA ASP A 178 -1.66 21.13 11.02
C ASP A 178 -1.15 19.90 11.80
N PRO A 179 -1.67 19.59 13.00
CA PRO A 179 -1.16 18.48 13.82
C PRO A 179 -1.20 17.11 13.14
N ALA A 180 -2.22 16.82 12.31
CA ALA A 180 -2.32 15.56 11.60
C ALA A 180 -1.32 15.51 10.44
N PHE A 181 -1.12 16.62 9.73
CA PHE A 181 -0.07 16.73 8.73
C PHE A 181 1.32 16.57 9.35
N GLU A 182 1.64 17.26 10.45
CA GLU A 182 2.96 17.17 11.08
C GLU A 182 3.26 15.73 11.54
N ASN A 183 2.28 15.04 12.10
CA ASN A 183 2.44 13.64 12.50
C ASN A 183 2.66 12.72 11.27
N PHE A 184 1.87 12.89 10.21
CA PHE A 184 2.05 12.15 8.96
C PHE A 184 3.44 12.43 8.36
N LYS A 185 3.82 13.71 8.33
CA LYS A 185 5.09 14.18 7.78
C LYS A 185 6.29 13.57 8.49
N ASN A 186 6.23 13.50 9.82
CA ASN A 186 7.28 12.89 10.65
C ASN A 186 7.36 11.36 10.51
N SER A 187 6.31 10.72 9.99
CA SER A 187 6.36 9.29 9.63
C SER A 187 7.08 9.02 8.30
N MET A 188 7.41 10.06 7.53
CA MET A 188 8.15 9.92 6.28
C MET A 188 9.65 9.72 6.58
N VAL A 189 10.19 8.56 6.23
CA VAL A 189 11.57 8.15 6.53
C VAL A 189 12.42 7.99 5.25
N PRO A 190 13.76 8.01 5.36
CA PRO A 190 14.64 7.66 4.24
C PRO A 190 14.33 6.28 3.68
N TYR A 191 14.60 6.11 2.38
CA TYR A 191 14.40 4.86 1.64
C TYR A 191 15.43 4.78 0.51
N THR A 192 15.69 3.57 0.01
CA THR A 192 16.69 3.38 -1.04
C THR A 192 16.18 3.80 -2.43
N THR A 193 17.08 4.32 -3.26
CA THR A 193 16.83 4.57 -4.69
C THR A 193 17.24 3.41 -5.59
N ASN A 194 17.87 2.37 -5.04
CA ASN A 194 18.28 1.19 -5.80
C ASN A 194 17.17 0.14 -5.76
N ASN A 195 16.27 0.19 -6.73
CA ASN A 195 15.14 -0.73 -6.80
C ASN A 195 15.57 -2.19 -7.02
N ILE A 196 16.71 -2.45 -7.67
CA ILE A 196 17.15 -3.83 -7.93
C ILE A 196 17.54 -4.53 -6.63
N THR A 197 18.34 -3.89 -5.79
CA THR A 197 18.75 -4.46 -4.49
C THR A 197 17.56 -4.56 -3.54
N TYR A 198 16.69 -3.55 -3.54
CA TYR A 198 15.42 -3.60 -2.81
C TYR A 198 14.57 -4.80 -3.22
N GLU A 199 14.27 -4.98 -4.52
CA GLU A 199 13.42 -6.06 -5.00
C GLU A 199 14.03 -7.44 -4.68
N ASN A 200 15.34 -7.61 -4.83
CA ASN A 200 16.03 -8.86 -4.50
C ASN A 200 15.91 -9.21 -3.00
N ALA A 201 16.07 -8.23 -2.11
CA ALA A 201 15.88 -8.43 -0.68
C ALA A 201 14.41 -8.78 -0.34
N MET A 202 13.45 -8.10 -0.98
CA MET A 202 12.03 -8.36 -0.80
C MET A 202 11.61 -9.75 -1.31
N ARG A 203 12.16 -10.22 -2.43
CA ARG A 203 11.94 -11.58 -2.95
C ARG A 203 12.38 -12.64 -1.93
N ALA A 204 13.64 -12.55 -1.49
CA ALA A 204 14.22 -13.52 -0.57
C ALA A 204 13.53 -13.50 0.80
N GLY A 205 13.43 -12.33 1.43
CA GLY A 205 12.83 -12.18 2.75
C GLY A 205 11.32 -12.40 2.75
N GLY A 206 10.63 -11.94 1.71
CA GLY A 206 9.18 -12.05 1.60
C GLY A 206 8.71 -13.47 1.33
N CYS A 207 9.32 -14.22 0.40
CA CYS A 207 8.96 -15.63 0.22
C CYS A 207 9.31 -16.44 1.47
N ARG A 208 10.46 -16.15 2.10
CA ARG A 208 10.81 -16.80 3.38
C ARG A 208 9.80 -16.53 4.49
N LEU A 209 9.27 -15.31 4.57
CA LEU A 209 8.19 -14.98 5.51
C LEU A 209 6.96 -15.86 5.23
N LEU A 210 6.51 -15.92 3.98
CA LEU A 210 5.33 -16.68 3.60
C LEU A 210 5.48 -18.20 3.83
N GLU A 211 6.69 -18.76 3.64
CA GLU A 211 6.97 -20.16 3.96
C GLU A 211 6.77 -20.46 5.46
N LEU A 212 7.13 -19.50 6.34
CA LEU A 212 7.04 -19.66 7.79
C LEU A 212 5.61 -19.49 8.31
N ILE A 213 4.80 -18.64 7.68
CA ILE A 213 3.46 -18.29 8.16
C ILE A 213 2.32 -18.94 7.37
N GLY A 214 2.64 -19.55 6.22
CA GLY A 214 1.69 -20.18 5.32
C GLY A 214 1.07 -19.22 4.30
N LYS A 215 0.14 -19.76 3.51
CA LYS A 215 -0.50 -19.04 2.40
C LYS A 215 -1.25 -17.81 2.90
N SER A 216 -0.92 -16.62 2.39
CA SER A 216 -1.33 -15.34 2.96
C SER A 216 -1.91 -14.36 1.95
N TYR A 217 -2.79 -13.45 2.39
CA TYR A 217 -3.16 -12.27 1.59
C TYR A 217 -2.07 -11.21 1.69
N VAL A 218 -1.58 -10.73 0.54
CA VAL A 218 -0.53 -9.71 0.48
C VAL A 218 -1.18 -8.39 0.13
N VAL A 219 -1.12 -7.42 1.04
CA VAL A 219 -1.65 -6.08 0.86
C VAL A 219 -0.50 -5.08 0.78
N GLY A 220 -0.31 -4.49 -0.40
CA GLY A 220 0.69 -3.46 -0.64
C GLY A 220 0.06 -2.08 -0.80
N HIS A 221 0.80 -1.04 -0.42
CA HIS A 221 0.53 0.35 -0.80
C HIS A 221 1.70 0.90 -1.59
N SER A 222 1.45 1.56 -2.73
CA SER A 222 2.50 2.24 -3.49
C SER A 222 3.70 1.32 -3.80
N ALA A 223 4.91 1.69 -3.37
CA ALA A 223 6.13 0.87 -3.48
C ALA A 223 5.98 -0.55 -2.90
N GLY A 224 5.20 -0.73 -1.82
CA GLY A 224 4.91 -2.03 -1.23
C GLY A 224 4.14 -2.96 -2.17
N GLY A 225 3.50 -2.41 -3.21
CA GLY A 225 2.87 -3.19 -4.26
C GLY A 225 3.84 -4.02 -5.11
N SER A 226 5.12 -3.62 -5.16
CA SER A 226 6.17 -4.43 -5.77
C SER A 226 6.30 -5.79 -5.09
N ALA A 227 6.22 -5.86 -3.75
CA ALA A 227 6.28 -7.12 -3.01
C ALA A 227 5.20 -8.10 -3.50
N GLY A 228 3.97 -7.63 -3.71
CA GLY A 228 2.91 -8.47 -4.25
C GLY A 228 3.24 -9.08 -5.61
N ILE A 229 3.79 -8.30 -6.54
CA ILE A 229 4.21 -8.79 -7.86
C ILE A 229 5.35 -9.80 -7.75
N LEU A 230 6.39 -9.47 -6.98
CA LEU A 230 7.58 -10.31 -6.81
C LEU A 230 7.24 -11.66 -6.18
N LEU A 231 6.42 -11.66 -5.12
CA LEU A 231 6.01 -12.90 -4.44
C LEU A 231 5.05 -13.73 -5.29
N SER A 232 4.19 -13.09 -6.08
CA SER A 232 3.36 -13.80 -7.07
C SER A 232 4.20 -14.42 -8.20
N ASN A 233 5.39 -13.88 -8.48
CA ASN A 233 6.31 -14.46 -9.44
C ASN A 233 7.09 -15.65 -8.84
N ASP A 234 7.64 -15.48 -7.63
CA ASP A 234 8.64 -16.39 -7.06
C ASP A 234 8.04 -17.51 -6.21
N CYS A 235 6.95 -17.23 -5.50
CA CYS A 235 6.28 -18.18 -4.62
C CYS A 235 4.74 -18.08 -4.73
N PRO A 236 4.16 -18.18 -5.95
CA PRO A 236 2.73 -17.96 -6.20
C PRO A 236 1.82 -18.84 -5.32
N ASP A 237 2.23 -20.06 -5.01
CA ASP A 237 1.43 -20.99 -4.21
C ASP A 237 1.20 -20.50 -2.77
N LEU A 238 2.08 -19.64 -2.26
CA LEU A 238 2.00 -19.03 -0.94
C LEU A 238 1.24 -17.69 -0.92
N VAL A 239 0.90 -17.14 -2.08
CA VAL A 239 0.10 -15.91 -2.17
C VAL A 239 -1.37 -16.27 -2.40
N ALA A 240 -2.22 -15.95 -1.42
CA ALA A 240 -3.66 -16.16 -1.52
C ALA A 240 -4.32 -15.15 -2.48
N ALA A 241 -3.89 -13.90 -2.41
CA ALA A 241 -4.19 -12.83 -3.34
C ALA A 241 -3.18 -11.69 -3.18
N ASN A 242 -2.98 -10.95 -4.26
CA ASN A 242 -2.18 -9.73 -4.32
C ASN A 242 -3.10 -8.50 -4.40
N ILE A 243 -3.14 -7.71 -3.33
CA ILE A 243 -4.07 -6.59 -3.16
C ILE A 243 -3.26 -5.31 -3.07
N ASN A 244 -3.53 -4.35 -3.95
CA ASN A 244 -2.76 -3.12 -4.06
C ASN A 244 -3.65 -1.91 -3.84
N LEU A 245 -3.30 -1.10 -2.85
CA LEU A 245 -3.73 0.27 -2.75
C LEU A 245 -2.76 1.10 -3.59
N GLU A 246 -3.11 1.33 -4.85
CA GLU A 246 -2.35 2.16 -5.79
C GLU A 246 -0.88 1.72 -5.95
N SER A 247 -0.66 0.62 -6.68
CA SER A 247 0.68 0.00 -6.83
C SER A 247 1.66 0.89 -7.62
N SER A 248 2.94 0.86 -7.24
CA SER A 248 4.02 1.53 -7.99
C SER A 248 4.54 0.73 -9.20
N THR A 249 3.93 -0.42 -9.51
CA THR A 249 4.39 -1.40 -10.51
C THR A 249 3.94 -1.02 -11.93
N ILE A 250 3.97 0.27 -12.24
CA ILE A 250 3.58 0.78 -13.56
C ILE A 250 4.48 0.20 -14.66
N PRO A 251 3.92 -0.31 -15.78
CA PRO A 251 4.74 -1.01 -16.76
C PRO A 251 5.70 -0.08 -17.51
N PHE A 252 6.99 -0.43 -17.50
CA PHE A 252 8.08 0.17 -18.28
C PHE A 252 8.39 1.67 -18.12
N PHE A 253 7.48 2.47 -17.56
CA PHE A 253 7.62 3.92 -17.57
C PHE A 253 7.09 4.55 -16.29
N TRP A 254 7.95 5.31 -15.62
CA TRP A 254 7.62 6.02 -14.39
C TRP A 254 7.26 7.47 -14.68
N TYR A 255 6.02 7.87 -14.37
CA TYR A 255 5.56 9.26 -14.52
C TYR A 255 6.10 10.17 -13.40
N THR A 256 6.46 11.40 -13.77
CA THR A 256 6.85 12.46 -12.84
C THR A 256 5.86 13.63 -12.93
N TYR A 257 6.35 14.87 -13.00
CA TYR A 257 5.50 16.05 -13.09
C TYR A 257 4.98 16.25 -14.52
N GLY A 258 3.71 16.65 -14.67
CA GLY A 258 3.10 16.75 -15.99
C GLY A 258 3.16 15.40 -16.70
N THR A 259 3.24 15.35 -18.03
CA THR A 259 3.35 14.09 -18.80
C THR A 259 4.76 13.52 -18.90
N ALA A 260 5.73 14.13 -18.20
CA ALA A 260 7.10 13.67 -18.21
C ALA A 260 7.29 12.39 -17.40
N GLY A 261 8.42 11.73 -17.62
CA GLY A 261 8.80 10.50 -16.94
C GLY A 261 10.08 9.91 -17.50
N PHE A 262 10.39 8.70 -17.08
CA PHE A 262 11.57 7.95 -17.52
C PHE A 262 11.27 6.45 -17.56
N PHE A 263 12.02 5.71 -18.39
CA PHE A 263 11.90 4.26 -18.43
C PHE A 263 12.37 3.65 -17.10
N ASN A 264 11.56 2.76 -16.56
CA ASN A 264 11.74 2.08 -15.29
C ASN A 264 11.07 0.69 -15.38
N ASN A 265 11.21 -0.19 -14.40
CA ASN A 265 10.57 -1.52 -14.43
C ASN A 265 10.81 -2.25 -15.76
N GLY A 266 12.09 -2.41 -16.14
CA GLY A 266 12.48 -2.95 -17.45
C GLY A 266 11.89 -4.34 -17.77
N TRP A 267 11.50 -5.09 -16.74
CA TRP A 267 10.85 -6.39 -16.87
C TRP A 267 9.32 -6.30 -16.92
N GLY A 268 8.75 -5.14 -17.25
CA GLY A 268 7.31 -4.90 -17.24
C GLY A 268 6.90 -4.36 -15.88
N LEU A 269 6.60 -5.24 -14.93
CA LEU A 269 6.06 -4.88 -13.61
C LEU A 269 7.13 -4.75 -12.50
N ALA A 270 8.41 -4.98 -12.83
CA ALA A 270 9.52 -5.02 -11.89
C ALA A 270 10.85 -4.58 -12.54
N ASN A 271 11.84 -4.26 -11.72
CA ASN A 271 13.22 -3.97 -12.13
C ASN A 271 14.08 -5.23 -12.24
N THR A 272 13.65 -6.31 -11.59
CA THR A 272 14.30 -7.62 -11.56
C THR A 272 13.58 -8.64 -12.47
N PRO A 273 14.28 -9.72 -12.92
CA PRO A 273 13.72 -10.72 -13.82
C PRO A 273 12.37 -11.33 -13.41
N LEU A 274 11.42 -11.40 -14.34
CA LEU A 274 10.13 -12.08 -14.16
C LEU A 274 10.04 -13.33 -15.05
N ASN A 275 9.25 -14.33 -14.63
CA ASN A 275 9.13 -15.62 -15.30
C ASN A 275 8.23 -15.56 -16.56
N TYR A 276 8.73 -14.92 -17.62
CA TYR A 276 8.02 -14.84 -18.89
C TYR A 276 7.88 -16.20 -19.60
N THR A 277 6.80 -16.34 -20.36
CA THR A 277 6.58 -17.44 -21.29
C THR A 277 6.21 -16.87 -22.67
N PRO A 278 6.99 -17.17 -23.74
CA PRO A 278 8.28 -17.88 -23.71
C PRO A 278 9.33 -17.13 -22.84
N PRO A 279 10.38 -17.81 -22.33
CA PRO A 279 11.39 -17.19 -21.48
C PRO A 279 12.22 -16.14 -22.23
N ILE A 280 12.68 -15.12 -21.49
CA ILE A 280 13.64 -14.10 -21.94
C ILE A 280 14.85 -14.10 -20.99
N SER A 281 16.02 -13.77 -21.52
CA SER A 281 17.26 -13.65 -20.75
C SER A 281 17.55 -12.21 -20.35
N GLU A 282 17.04 -11.24 -21.11
CA GLU A 282 17.23 -9.82 -20.86
C GLU A 282 15.95 -9.00 -21.11
N ALA A 283 15.80 -7.89 -20.37
CA ALA A 283 14.64 -7.02 -20.46
C ALA A 283 14.42 -6.42 -21.86
N SER A 284 15.51 -6.18 -22.63
CA SER A 284 15.47 -5.64 -24.00
C SER A 284 14.75 -6.52 -25.00
N GLU A 285 14.53 -7.81 -24.71
CA GLU A 285 13.70 -8.69 -25.53
C GLU A 285 12.22 -8.31 -25.51
N LEU A 286 11.76 -7.56 -24.50
CA LEU A 286 10.42 -7.01 -24.45
C LEU A 286 10.38 -5.76 -25.33
N ARG A 287 9.82 -5.91 -26.53
CA ARG A 287 9.52 -4.76 -27.39
C ARG A 287 8.41 -3.92 -26.77
N ILE A 288 8.69 -2.65 -26.51
CA ILE A 288 7.75 -1.72 -25.86
C ILE A 288 7.03 -0.87 -26.92
N VAL A 289 5.72 -0.64 -26.72
CA VAL A 289 4.91 0.31 -27.49
C VAL A 289 4.16 1.25 -26.54
N GLU A 290 4.04 2.51 -26.94
CA GLU A 290 3.17 3.47 -26.25
C GLU A 290 1.74 3.39 -26.82
N VAL A 291 0.75 3.36 -25.94
CA VAL A 291 -0.67 3.24 -26.27
C VAL A 291 -1.44 4.39 -25.64
N GLY A 292 -2.25 5.09 -26.44
CA GLY A 292 -3.06 6.22 -26.01
C GLY A 292 -2.37 7.57 -26.19
N ASN A 293 -3.10 8.65 -25.88
CA ASN A 293 -2.59 10.02 -25.95
C ASN A 293 -2.40 10.56 -24.52
N SER A 294 -1.16 10.88 -24.16
CA SER A 294 -0.80 11.27 -22.80
C SER A 294 -1.26 12.69 -22.48
N THR A 295 -2.06 12.81 -21.43
CA THR A 295 -2.49 14.09 -20.83
C THR A 295 -2.26 14.04 -19.32
N VAL A 296 -2.36 15.19 -18.64
CA VAL A 296 -2.33 15.23 -17.17
C VAL A 296 -3.54 14.57 -16.52
N ALA A 297 -4.67 14.45 -17.23
CA ALA A 297 -5.87 13.78 -16.74
C ALA A 297 -5.84 12.26 -16.94
N ARG A 298 -5.15 11.80 -18.00
CA ARG A 298 -5.04 10.40 -18.37
C ARG A 298 -3.74 10.18 -19.13
N ARG A 299 -2.82 9.42 -18.55
CA ARG A 299 -1.53 9.08 -19.16
C ARG A 299 -1.70 8.06 -20.27
N SER A 300 -0.76 8.05 -21.21
CA SER A 300 -0.55 6.91 -22.09
C SER A 300 -0.08 5.69 -21.28
N CYS A 301 -0.03 4.53 -21.91
CA CYS A 301 0.49 3.30 -21.31
C CYS A 301 1.64 2.76 -22.14
N TYR A 302 2.69 2.28 -21.48
CA TYR A 302 3.75 1.53 -22.14
C TYR A 302 3.48 0.04 -21.96
N ARG A 303 3.39 -0.72 -23.05
CA ARG A 303 3.01 -2.14 -23.05
C ARG A 303 3.90 -2.95 -23.98
N GLN A 304 3.79 -4.28 -23.92
CA GLN A 304 4.48 -5.14 -24.89
C GLN A 304 3.85 -4.96 -26.29
N ALA A 305 4.67 -4.98 -27.33
CA ALA A 305 4.21 -5.18 -28.70
C ALA A 305 3.60 -6.59 -28.84
N GLU A 306 2.54 -6.73 -29.63
CA GLU A 306 1.93 -8.04 -29.89
C GLU A 306 2.77 -8.87 -30.90
N PRO A 307 2.83 -10.21 -30.74
CA PRO A 307 2.21 -11.00 -29.66
C PRO A 307 2.97 -10.84 -28.32
N ALA A 308 2.24 -10.50 -27.26
CA ALA A 308 2.82 -10.27 -25.94
C ALA A 308 3.14 -11.58 -25.21
N ARG A 309 4.30 -11.62 -24.55
CA ARG A 309 4.70 -12.72 -23.66
C ARG A 309 3.86 -12.71 -22.39
N LYS A 310 3.66 -13.89 -21.80
CA LYS A 310 2.80 -14.10 -20.62
C LYS A 310 3.63 -14.26 -19.35
N LEU A 311 3.02 -14.00 -18.19
CA LEU A 311 3.60 -14.18 -16.86
C LEU A 311 2.74 -15.16 -16.06
N PRO A 312 2.84 -16.49 -16.32
CA PRO A 312 1.91 -17.47 -15.78
C PRO A 312 1.89 -17.52 -14.25
N ASN A 313 3.03 -17.34 -13.57
CA ASN A 313 3.09 -17.35 -12.11
C ASN A 313 2.30 -16.17 -11.52
N ILE A 314 2.56 -14.95 -12.00
CA ILE A 314 1.80 -13.76 -11.58
C ILE A 314 0.32 -13.90 -11.93
N ALA A 315 0.01 -14.40 -13.14
CA ALA A 315 -1.35 -14.61 -13.60
C ALA A 315 -2.14 -15.66 -12.81
N SER A 316 -1.45 -16.57 -12.10
CA SER A 316 -2.08 -17.59 -11.26
C SER A 316 -2.63 -17.05 -9.94
N VAL A 317 -2.18 -15.86 -9.51
CA VAL A 317 -2.57 -15.24 -8.24
C VAL A 317 -3.71 -14.22 -8.48
N PRO A 318 -4.81 -14.29 -7.71
CA PRO A 318 -5.86 -13.27 -7.76
C PRO A 318 -5.30 -11.87 -7.46
N TYR A 319 -5.65 -10.88 -8.28
CA TYR A 319 -5.13 -9.52 -8.17
C TYR A 319 -6.26 -8.51 -7.98
N LEU A 320 -6.11 -7.61 -7.00
CA LEU A 320 -6.99 -6.46 -6.79
C LEU A 320 -6.18 -5.16 -6.84
N MET A 321 -6.59 -4.21 -7.69
CA MET A 321 -6.21 -2.81 -7.61
C MET A 321 -7.32 -2.00 -6.93
N VAL A 322 -6.94 -1.09 -6.03
CA VAL A 322 -7.84 -0.09 -5.44
C VAL A 322 -7.26 1.30 -5.69
N THR A 323 -8.06 2.20 -6.27
CA THR A 323 -7.62 3.56 -6.65
C THR A 323 -8.60 4.62 -6.14
N GLY A 324 -8.06 5.68 -5.53
CA GLY A 324 -8.80 6.87 -5.12
C GLY A 324 -8.98 7.84 -6.29
N GLU A 325 -10.16 8.45 -6.40
CA GLU A 325 -10.47 9.34 -7.54
C GLU A 325 -9.63 10.62 -7.55
N ALA A 326 -9.11 11.05 -6.39
CA ALA A 326 -8.32 12.25 -6.26
C ALA A 326 -6.81 11.99 -6.20
N SER A 327 -6.39 10.72 -6.34
CA SER A 327 -4.98 10.34 -6.42
C SER A 327 -4.42 10.54 -7.82
N VAL A 328 -3.11 10.76 -7.93
CA VAL A 328 -2.41 10.79 -9.24
C VAL A 328 -2.52 9.45 -9.96
N HIS A 329 -2.66 8.36 -9.21
CA HIS A 329 -2.81 7.01 -9.71
C HIS A 329 -4.04 6.83 -10.61
N ILE A 330 -5.12 7.58 -10.40
CA ILE A 330 -6.29 7.51 -11.30
C ILE A 330 -5.93 7.87 -12.75
N THR A 331 -4.85 8.63 -12.96
CA THR A 331 -4.37 9.04 -14.28
C THR A 331 -3.67 7.91 -15.03
N PHE A 332 -3.16 6.86 -14.36
CA PHE A 332 -2.33 5.82 -14.98
C PHE A 332 -2.56 4.38 -14.50
N ASP A 333 -3.31 4.12 -13.42
CA ASP A 333 -3.51 2.75 -12.90
C ASP A 333 -4.16 1.81 -13.91
N HIS A 334 -4.94 2.36 -14.86
CA HIS A 334 -5.42 1.60 -16.00
C HIS A 334 -4.30 0.90 -16.78
N CYS A 335 -3.10 1.49 -16.86
CA CYS A 335 -1.94 0.86 -17.51
C CYS A 335 -1.46 -0.40 -16.79
N ILE A 336 -1.54 -0.42 -15.46
CA ILE A 336 -1.18 -1.60 -14.66
C ILE A 336 -2.21 -2.71 -14.91
N VAL A 337 -3.50 -2.38 -14.83
CA VAL A 337 -4.61 -3.31 -15.07
C VAL A 337 -4.53 -3.90 -16.48
N ASP A 338 -4.40 -3.04 -17.49
CA ASP A 338 -4.28 -3.42 -18.89
C ASP A 338 -3.06 -4.34 -19.10
N TYR A 339 -1.91 -4.04 -18.49
CA TYR A 339 -0.72 -4.86 -18.63
C TYR A 339 -0.85 -6.22 -17.94
N LEU A 340 -1.45 -6.27 -16.75
CA LEU A 340 -1.77 -7.52 -16.06
C LEU A 340 -2.67 -8.42 -16.93
N GLU A 341 -3.70 -7.86 -17.58
CA GLU A 341 -4.51 -8.59 -18.55
C GLU A 341 -3.66 -9.07 -19.75
N GLN A 342 -2.78 -8.20 -20.27
CA GLN A 342 -1.89 -8.54 -21.41
C GLN A 342 -1.02 -9.76 -21.09
N VAL A 343 -0.48 -9.85 -19.88
CA VAL A 343 0.39 -10.95 -19.46
C VAL A 343 -0.38 -12.19 -18.97
N GLY A 344 -1.72 -12.18 -19.06
CA GLY A 344 -2.59 -13.34 -18.85
C GLY A 344 -3.27 -13.39 -17.48
N ALA A 345 -3.12 -12.38 -16.64
CA ALA A 345 -3.83 -12.28 -15.37
C ALA A 345 -5.29 -11.83 -15.57
N LYS A 346 -6.08 -11.89 -14.50
CA LYS A 346 -7.48 -11.40 -14.46
C LYS A 346 -7.63 -10.41 -13.29
N PRO A 347 -7.04 -9.20 -13.40
CA PRO A 347 -7.10 -8.22 -12.34
C PRO A 347 -8.53 -7.71 -12.13
N GLU A 348 -8.90 -7.49 -10.88
CA GLU A 348 -10.06 -6.68 -10.52
C GLU A 348 -9.63 -5.27 -10.17
N TRP A 349 -10.39 -4.26 -10.59
CA TRP A 349 -10.07 -2.87 -10.32
C TRP A 349 -11.25 -2.16 -9.66
N ILE A 350 -11.06 -1.83 -8.39
CA ILE A 350 -11.99 -1.02 -7.62
C ILE A 350 -11.55 0.44 -7.71
N LYS A 351 -12.37 1.25 -8.38
CA LYS A 351 -12.30 2.71 -8.25
C LYS A 351 -13.23 3.11 -7.12
N LEU A 352 -12.70 3.72 -6.07
CA LEU A 352 -13.47 4.00 -4.86
C LEU A 352 -14.75 4.81 -5.13
N ALA A 353 -14.69 5.77 -6.06
CA ALA A 353 -15.82 6.62 -6.41
C ALA A 353 -17.01 5.86 -7.01
N ASP A 354 -16.75 4.77 -7.75
CA ASP A 354 -17.79 3.90 -8.33
C ASP A 354 -18.56 3.15 -7.24
N HIS A 355 -17.98 3.03 -6.04
CA HIS A 355 -18.57 2.45 -4.84
C HIS A 355 -19.08 3.52 -3.85
N GLY A 356 -19.19 4.78 -4.27
CA GLY A 356 -19.66 5.89 -3.43
C GLY A 356 -18.64 6.40 -2.40
N ILE A 357 -17.41 5.87 -2.41
CA ILE A 357 -16.32 6.31 -1.53
C ILE A 357 -15.51 7.39 -2.27
N LYS A 358 -15.72 8.65 -1.89
CA LYS A 358 -15.26 9.81 -2.67
C LYS A 358 -14.21 10.67 -1.98
N GLY A 359 -13.40 11.34 -2.79
CA GLY A 359 -12.42 12.34 -2.38
C GLY A 359 -11.10 11.81 -1.83
N ASN A 360 -10.83 10.51 -2.04
CA ASN A 360 -9.63 9.85 -1.56
C ASN A 360 -8.42 10.11 -2.45
N GLY A 361 -7.29 10.39 -1.80
CA GLY A 361 -5.97 10.52 -2.42
C GLY A 361 -5.13 9.25 -2.26
N HIS A 362 -3.82 9.40 -2.45
CA HIS A 362 -2.90 8.25 -2.52
C HIS A 362 -2.81 7.44 -1.22
N PHE A 363 -2.88 8.13 -0.08
CA PHE A 363 -2.78 7.53 1.25
C PHE A 363 -4.15 7.16 1.82
N MET A 364 -5.04 6.63 0.98
CA MET A 364 -6.45 6.34 1.31
C MET A 364 -6.67 5.52 2.59
N HIS A 365 -5.69 4.70 2.99
CA HIS A 365 -5.76 3.85 4.18
C HIS A 365 -5.55 4.60 5.52
N ILE A 366 -5.09 5.85 5.48
CA ILE A 366 -4.97 6.73 6.65
C ILE A 366 -5.95 7.92 6.61
N GLU A 367 -6.69 8.08 5.51
CA GLU A 367 -7.66 9.16 5.31
C GLU A 367 -8.93 8.97 6.18
N LYS A 368 -9.78 10.00 6.25
CA LYS A 368 -10.93 10.08 7.18
C LYS A 368 -11.91 8.91 7.06
N ASN A 369 -12.14 8.45 5.84
CA ASN A 369 -13.03 7.34 5.50
C ASN A 369 -12.28 6.00 5.30
N ASN A 370 -11.08 5.83 5.90
CA ASN A 370 -10.30 4.61 5.76
C ASN A 370 -11.05 3.33 6.17
N GLY A 371 -11.99 3.40 7.12
CA GLY A 371 -12.81 2.27 7.53
C GLY A 371 -13.71 1.73 6.43
N ASP A 372 -14.25 2.59 5.57
CA ASP A 372 -15.08 2.19 4.43
C ASP A 372 -14.25 1.43 3.39
N ILE A 373 -13.01 1.89 3.17
CA ILE A 373 -12.07 1.25 2.25
C ILE A 373 -11.58 -0.09 2.82
N ALA A 374 -11.24 -0.14 4.10
CA ALA A 374 -10.87 -1.39 4.78
C ALA A 374 -12.00 -2.43 4.65
N LYS A 375 -13.25 -2.02 4.87
CA LYS A 375 -14.44 -2.87 4.70
C LYS A 375 -14.58 -3.37 3.27
N LEU A 376 -14.35 -2.52 2.27
CA LEU A 376 -14.41 -2.89 0.86
C LEU A 376 -13.37 -3.97 0.51
N VAL A 377 -12.12 -3.79 0.96
CA VAL A 377 -11.04 -4.77 0.77
C VAL A 377 -11.34 -6.08 1.51
N LEU A 378 -11.79 -6.02 2.77
CA LEU A 378 -12.17 -7.19 3.55
C LEU A 378 -13.30 -7.99 2.92
N ASN A 379 -14.30 -7.30 2.35
CA ASN A 379 -15.39 -7.94 1.63
C ASN A 379 -14.89 -8.66 0.38
N TRP A 380 -13.97 -8.04 -0.38
CA TRP A 380 -13.35 -8.68 -1.53
C TRP A 380 -12.57 -9.94 -1.12
N ILE A 381 -11.76 -9.86 -0.06
CA ILE A 381 -11.03 -11.03 0.49
C ILE A 381 -12.00 -12.16 0.84
N ARG A 382 -13.09 -11.86 1.55
CA ARG A 382 -14.10 -12.87 1.93
C ARG A 382 -14.76 -13.55 0.74
N GLN A 383 -14.97 -12.82 -0.35
CA GLN A 383 -15.47 -13.43 -1.59
C GLN A 383 -14.47 -14.45 -2.17
N LYS A 384 -13.15 -14.22 -2.01
CA LYS A 384 -12.10 -15.16 -2.44
C LYS A 384 -11.91 -16.34 -1.49
N GLU A 385 -12.33 -16.24 -0.24
CA GLU A 385 -12.40 -17.37 0.69
C GLU A 385 -13.47 -18.38 0.28
N GLY A 386 -14.41 -17.99 -0.58
CA GLY A 386 -15.68 -18.67 -0.75
C GLY A 386 -16.63 -18.29 0.38
N SER A 387 -17.91 -18.13 0.08
CA SER A 387 -18.95 -17.83 1.05
C SER A 387 -19.05 -18.96 2.07
N ILE A 388 -18.29 -18.87 3.15
CA ILE A 388 -18.48 -19.70 4.33
C ILE A 388 -18.85 -18.75 5.47
N TRP A 389 -20.11 -18.31 5.45
CA TRP A 389 -20.97 -18.07 6.62
C TRP A 389 -22.42 -18.18 6.16
#